data_AF-A0A928ASV8-F1
#
_entry.id   AF-A0A928ASV8-F1
#
_cell.length_a   1.000
_cell.length_b   1.000
_cell.length_c   1.000
_cell.angle_alpha   90.00
_cell.angle_beta   90.00
_cell.angle_gamma   90.00
#
_symmetry.space_group_name_H-M   'P 1'
#
loop_
_entity.id
_entity.type
_entity.pdbx_description
1 polymer ?
#
loop_
_entity_poly.entity_id
_entity_poly.type
_entity_poly.pdbx_seq_one_letter_code
_entity_poly.pdbx_strand_id
1 'polypeptide(L)'
;MEFNDYQAQAMTTCTESSNNFNYMMLNLVGEVGEFASKIAKSIRKSEATIDKNDIFVKGEWFRSSEKDLKAEAGDILWQLSGLCSVMGWSLEDVAKANLAKLADRKNRGVIIGNGDKR
;
A
#
# COMPACT_ATOMS: atom_id res chain seq x y z
N MET A 1 10.97 13.23 3.49
CA MET A 1 11.64 11.94 3.69
C MET A 1 11.62 11.25 2.35
N GLU A 2 12.77 10.88 1.82
CA GLU A 2 12.86 10.15 0.55
C GLU A 2 12.52 8.67 0.76
N PHE A 3 12.20 7.93 -0.32
CA PHE A 3 11.83 6.51 -0.21
C PHE A 3 12.93 5.64 0.41
N ASN A 4 14.19 5.90 0.04
CA ASN A 4 15.32 5.17 0.62
C ASN A 4 15.57 5.55 2.09
N ASP A 5 15.34 6.82 2.48
CA ASP A 5 15.41 7.23 3.89
C ASP A 5 14.35 6.51 4.72
N TYR A 6 13.12 6.40 4.16
CA TYR A 6 12.04 5.67 4.80
C TYR A 6 12.38 4.18 4.94
N GLN A 7 12.81 3.53 3.85
CA GLN A 7 13.18 2.10 3.87
C GLN A 7 14.28 1.84 4.91
N ALA A 8 15.33 2.67 4.93
CA ALA A 8 16.42 2.55 5.90
C ALA A 8 15.91 2.67 7.35
N GLN A 9 15.05 3.66 7.64
CA GLN A 9 14.46 3.84 8.96
C GLN A 9 13.52 2.69 9.34
N ALA A 10 12.66 2.25 8.42
CA ALA A 10 11.75 1.12 8.62
C ALA A 10 12.49 -0.17 8.96
N MET A 11 13.61 -0.43 8.29
CA MET A 11 14.39 -1.65 8.53
C MET A 11 15.17 -1.64 9.85
N THR A 12 15.30 -0.50 10.53
CA THR A 12 15.83 -0.47 11.90
C THR A 12 14.91 -1.15 12.91
N THR A 13 13.61 -1.30 12.58
CA THR A 13 12.63 -2.00 13.42
C THR A 13 12.39 -3.45 12.98
N CYS A 14 13.06 -3.91 11.92
CA CYS A 14 12.95 -5.29 11.44
C CYS A 14 13.68 -6.24 12.40
N THR A 15 13.02 -7.29 12.85
CA THR A 15 13.61 -8.35 13.67
C THR A 15 14.17 -9.48 12.79
N GLU A 16 15.04 -10.32 13.36
CA GLU A 16 15.56 -11.51 12.68
C GLU A 16 14.44 -12.45 12.18
N SER A 17 13.37 -12.63 12.96
CA SER A 17 12.23 -13.48 12.58
C SER A 17 11.38 -12.89 11.46
N SER A 18 11.37 -11.56 11.29
CA SER A 18 10.66 -10.88 10.21
C SER A 18 11.52 -10.70 8.94
N ASN A 19 12.84 -10.77 9.05
CA ASN A 19 13.79 -10.50 7.97
C ASN A 19 13.92 -11.67 6.97
N ASN A 20 12.81 -12.09 6.38
CA ASN A 20 12.77 -13.12 5.35
C ASN A 20 11.62 -12.89 4.37
N PHE A 21 11.76 -13.47 3.18
CA PHE A 21 10.78 -13.34 2.11
C PHE A 21 9.37 -13.79 2.52
N ASN A 22 9.25 -14.95 3.18
CA ASN A 22 7.95 -15.53 3.52
C ASN A 22 7.16 -14.60 4.45
N TYR A 23 7.81 -14.07 5.49
CA TYR A 23 7.18 -13.15 6.42
C TYR A 23 6.75 -11.87 5.70
N MET A 24 7.68 -11.17 5.03
CA MET A 24 7.39 -9.89 4.38
C MET A 24 6.30 -10.02 3.30
N MET A 25 6.35 -11.07 2.48
CA MET A 25 5.37 -11.31 1.42
C MET A 25 3.98 -11.68 1.96
N LEU A 26 3.90 -12.65 2.87
CA LEU A 26 2.60 -13.11 3.37
C LEU A 26 1.95 -12.06 4.27
N ASN A 27 2.75 -11.37 5.08
CA ASN A 27 2.23 -10.33 5.94
C ASN A 27 1.83 -9.08 5.15
N LEU A 28 2.51 -8.72 4.04
CA LEU A 28 2.03 -7.70 3.11
C LEU A 28 0.59 -7.96 2.64
N VAL A 29 0.26 -9.21 2.29
CA VAL A 29 -1.11 -9.59 1.91
C VAL A 29 -2.07 -9.43 3.10
N GLY A 30 -1.61 -9.79 4.30
CA GLY A 30 -2.33 -9.57 5.55
C GLY A 30 -2.73 -8.09 5.73
N GLU A 31 -1.77 -7.18 5.67
CA GLU A 31 -2.01 -5.73 5.88
C GLU A 31 -2.97 -5.14 4.83
N VAL A 32 -2.87 -5.59 3.56
CA VAL A 32 -3.85 -5.22 2.53
C VAL A 32 -5.25 -5.71 2.88
N GLY A 33 -5.36 -6.93 3.42
CA GLY A 33 -6.61 -7.50 3.91
C GLY A 33 -7.18 -6.76 5.12
N GLU A 34 -6.34 -6.31 6.04
CA GLU A 34 -6.74 -5.51 7.21
C GLU A 34 -7.26 -4.14 6.80
N PHE A 35 -6.54 -3.44 5.90
CA PHE A 35 -6.98 -2.19 5.28
C PHE A 35 -8.39 -2.34 4.67
N ALA A 36 -8.59 -3.38 3.84
CA ALA A 36 -9.88 -3.67 3.22
C ALA A 36 -10.96 -4.02 4.26
N SER A 37 -10.61 -4.77 5.30
CA SER A 37 -11.51 -5.16 6.37
C SER A 37 -12.01 -3.97 7.19
N LYS A 38 -11.17 -2.95 7.41
CA LYS A 38 -11.59 -1.70 8.07
C LYS A 38 -12.65 -0.96 7.25
N ILE A 39 -12.45 -0.86 5.94
CA ILE A 39 -13.45 -0.27 5.03
C ILE A 39 -14.77 -1.07 5.08
N ALA A 40 -14.70 -2.40 4.96
CA ALA A 40 -15.89 -3.26 5.00
C ALA A 40 -16.67 -3.14 6.31
N LYS A 41 -15.97 -3.08 7.46
CA LYS A 41 -16.59 -2.87 8.78
C LYS A 41 -17.32 -1.52 8.86
N SER A 42 -16.72 -0.47 8.31
CA SER A 42 -17.29 0.89 8.27
C SER A 42 -18.58 0.93 7.44
N ILE A 43 -18.59 0.24 6.29
CA ILE A 43 -19.77 0.11 5.43
C ILE A 43 -20.88 -0.66 6.16
N ARG A 44 -20.55 -1.79 6.80
CA ARG A 44 -21.52 -2.60 7.56
C ARG A 44 -22.22 -1.81 8.67
N LYS A 45 -21.49 -0.89 9.31
CA LYS A 45 -22.03 -0.01 10.38
C LYS A 45 -22.80 1.20 9.85
N SER A 46 -22.98 1.33 8.52
CA SER A 46 -23.58 2.50 7.87
C SER A 46 -22.80 3.80 8.10
N GLU A 47 -21.53 3.71 8.49
CA GLU A 47 -20.61 4.84 8.72
C GLU A 47 -19.92 5.26 7.42
N ALA A 48 -19.84 4.37 6.43
CA ALA A 48 -19.30 4.66 5.11
C ALA A 48 -20.16 4.05 3.98
N THR A 49 -20.07 4.62 2.79
CA THR A 49 -20.67 4.12 1.55
C THR A 49 -19.71 4.31 0.40
N ILE A 50 -19.70 3.39 -0.57
CA ILE A 50 -18.96 3.57 -1.83
C ILE A 50 -19.98 3.97 -2.89
N ASP A 51 -19.78 5.13 -3.53
CA ASP A 51 -20.58 5.59 -4.68
C ASP A 51 -19.63 6.10 -5.78
N LYS A 52 -19.94 5.79 -7.04
CA LYS A 52 -19.15 6.21 -8.23
C LYS A 52 -17.62 6.08 -8.10
N ASN A 53 -17.13 5.09 -7.34
CA ASN A 53 -15.72 4.80 -7.02
C ASN A 53 -15.09 5.59 -5.87
N ASP A 54 -15.84 6.43 -5.18
CA ASP A 54 -15.36 7.19 -4.01
C ASP A 54 -15.91 6.59 -2.70
N ILE A 55 -15.09 6.62 -1.66
CA ILE A 55 -15.52 6.29 -0.30
C ILE A 55 -16.06 7.56 0.39
N PHE A 56 -17.33 7.54 0.74
CA PHE A 56 -18.00 8.59 1.49
C PHE A 56 -18.21 8.15 2.92
N VAL A 57 -17.73 8.94 3.88
CA VAL A 57 -17.88 8.65 5.31
C VAL A 57 -18.86 9.64 5.93
N LYS A 58 -19.73 9.16 6.80
CA LYS A 58 -20.79 9.95 7.44
C LYS A 58 -20.35 10.39 8.85
N GLY A 59 -20.68 11.63 9.21
CA GLY A 59 -20.52 12.16 10.57
C GLY A 59 -19.08 12.38 11.03
N GLU A 60 -18.88 12.54 12.34
CA GLU A 60 -17.55 12.78 12.96
C GLU A 60 -16.61 11.58 12.91
N TRP A 61 -17.12 10.40 12.52
CA TRP A 61 -16.37 9.13 12.45
C TRP A 61 -15.23 9.15 11.42
N PHE A 62 -15.30 10.05 10.44
CA PHE A 62 -14.23 10.21 9.44
C PHE A 62 -12.86 10.43 10.07
N ARG A 63 -12.77 11.18 11.18
CA ARG A 63 -11.46 11.46 11.82
C ARG A 63 -10.84 10.25 12.53
N SER A 64 -11.64 9.39 13.16
CA SER A 64 -11.11 8.17 13.80
C SER A 64 -10.65 7.16 12.75
N SER A 65 -11.41 7.05 11.65
CA SER A 65 -11.22 5.97 10.69
C SER A 65 -10.21 6.30 9.61
N GLU A 66 -10.01 7.58 9.29
CA GLU A 66 -8.88 8.03 8.47
C GLU A 66 -7.54 7.68 9.14
N LYS A 67 -7.42 7.91 10.46
CA LYS A 67 -6.22 7.54 11.22
C LYS A 67 -5.96 6.04 11.15
N ASP A 68 -7.00 5.24 11.36
CA ASP A 68 -6.91 3.79 11.34
C ASP A 68 -6.57 3.24 9.96
N LEU A 69 -7.12 3.81 8.88
CA LEU A 69 -6.77 3.44 7.51
C LEU A 69 -5.35 3.86 7.14
N LYS A 70 -4.91 5.03 7.61
CA LYS A 70 -3.54 5.51 7.41
C LYS A 70 -2.52 4.63 8.13
N ALA A 71 -2.87 4.08 9.29
CA ALA A 71 -2.04 3.11 10.00
C ALA A 71 -1.84 1.85 9.13
N GLU A 72 -2.93 1.23 8.67
CA GLU A 72 -2.85 0.04 7.80
C GLU A 72 -2.09 0.32 6.49
N ALA A 73 -2.28 1.51 5.89
CA ALA A 73 -1.49 1.92 4.71
C ALA A 73 0.00 2.06 5.02
N GLY A 74 0.34 2.47 6.24
CA GLY A 74 1.69 2.50 6.76
C GLY A 74 2.27 1.10 6.95
N ASP A 75 1.48 0.15 7.46
CA ASP A 75 1.89 -1.24 7.64
C ASP A 75 2.13 -1.92 6.28
N ILE A 76 1.26 -1.68 5.29
CA ILE A 76 1.49 -2.08 3.89
C ILE A 76 2.82 -1.53 3.37
N LEU A 77 3.10 -0.24 3.59
CA LEU A 77 4.34 0.38 3.14
C LEU A 77 5.56 -0.22 3.85
N TRP A 78 5.46 -0.52 5.15
CA TRP A 78 6.52 -1.15 5.92
C TRP A 78 6.83 -2.55 5.37
N GLN A 79 5.81 -3.37 5.13
CA GLN A 79 5.98 -4.72 4.57
C GLN A 79 6.55 -4.69 3.15
N LEU A 80 6.09 -3.75 2.30
CA LEU A 80 6.67 -3.56 0.97
C LEU A 80 8.15 -3.14 1.05
N SER A 81 8.50 -2.29 2.01
CA SER A 81 9.88 -1.85 2.23
C SER A 81 10.77 -3.00 2.68
N GLY A 82 10.28 -3.83 3.60
CA GLY A 82 10.97 -5.05 4.04
C GLY A 82 11.08 -6.09 2.93
N LEU A 83 10.04 -6.25 2.10
CA LEU A 83 10.10 -7.09 0.92
C LEU A 83 11.16 -6.60 -0.08
N CYS A 84 11.26 -5.29 -0.31
CA CYS A 84 12.34 -4.73 -1.13
C CYS A 84 13.71 -5.06 -0.53
N SER A 85 13.88 -4.90 0.79
CA SER A 85 15.14 -5.18 1.47
C SER A 85 15.58 -6.65 1.35
N VAL A 86 14.69 -7.61 1.59
CA VAL A 86 15.02 -9.06 1.47
C VAL A 86 15.25 -9.49 0.03
N MET A 87 14.73 -8.74 -0.95
CA MET A 87 14.93 -8.97 -2.38
C MET A 87 16.16 -8.24 -2.94
N GLY A 88 16.85 -7.42 -2.13
CA GLY A 88 18.00 -6.62 -2.57
C GLY A 88 17.62 -5.41 -3.44
N TRP A 89 16.41 -4.88 -3.29
CA TRP A 89 15.91 -3.72 -4.02
C TRP A 89 15.85 -2.48 -3.13
N SER A 90 16.13 -1.32 -3.71
CA SER A 90 15.80 -0.04 -3.07
C SER A 90 14.35 0.32 -3.37
N LEU A 91 13.64 0.85 -2.36
CA LEU A 91 12.26 1.27 -2.53
C LEU A 91 12.15 2.42 -3.55
N GLU A 92 13.15 3.28 -3.61
CA GLU A 92 13.21 4.36 -4.59
C GLU A 92 13.34 3.84 -6.03
N ASP A 93 14.15 2.80 -6.28
CA ASP A 93 14.28 2.22 -7.63
C ASP A 93 12.96 1.58 -8.07
N VAL A 94 12.25 0.90 -7.16
CA VAL A 94 10.91 0.37 -7.43
C VAL A 94 9.94 1.49 -7.80
N ALA A 95 9.97 2.61 -7.07
CA ALA A 95 9.14 3.78 -7.34
C ALA A 95 9.48 4.40 -8.72
N LYS A 96 10.77 4.64 -9.00
CA LYS A 96 11.27 5.19 -10.27
C LYS A 96 10.88 4.31 -11.46
N ALA A 97 11.08 2.99 -11.35
CA ALA A 97 10.71 2.03 -12.38
C ALA A 97 9.20 2.02 -12.64
N ASN A 98 8.38 2.13 -11.59
CA ASN A 98 6.93 2.22 -11.73
C ASN A 98 6.51 3.52 -12.44
N LEU A 99 7.07 4.67 -12.07
CA LEU A 99 6.78 5.96 -12.70
C LEU A 99 7.17 5.97 -14.18
N ALA A 100 8.37 5.48 -14.52
CA ALA A 100 8.81 5.37 -15.91
C ALA A 100 7.86 4.51 -16.76
N LYS A 101 7.45 3.35 -16.23
CA LYS A 101 6.45 2.46 -16.86
C LYS A 101 5.10 3.15 -17.07
N LEU A 102 4.61 3.91 -16.08
CA LEU A 102 3.33 4.62 -16.19
C LEU A 102 3.40 5.79 -17.19
N ALA A 103 4.51 6.52 -17.22
CA ALA A 103 4.74 7.60 -18.18
C ALA A 103 4.80 7.07 -19.62
N ASP A 104 5.50 5.96 -19.85
CA ASP A 104 5.53 5.25 -21.14
C ASP A 104 4.12 4.80 -21.59
N ARG A 105 3.34 4.18 -20.69
CA ARG A 105 1.94 3.82 -20.97
C ARG A 105 1.07 5.02 -21.34
N LYS A 106 1.28 6.16 -20.66
CA LYS A 106 0.60 7.42 -20.97
C LYS A 106 0.97 7.91 -22.36
N ASN A 107 2.26 7.94 -22.69
CA ASN A 107 2.76 8.41 -23.98
C ASN A 107 2.25 7.55 -25.15
N ARG A 108 2.08 6.24 -24.94
CA ARG A 108 1.51 5.33 -25.93
C ARG A 108 -0.02 5.37 -26.03
N GLY A 109 -0.71 6.10 -25.15
CA GLY A 109 -2.18 6.12 -25.10
C GLY A 109 -2.82 4.81 -24.62
N VAL A 110 -2.07 3.91 -23.97
CA VAL A 110 -2.54 2.59 -23.50
C VAL A 110 -2.70 2.53 -21.98
N ILE A 111 -2.76 3.68 -21.30
CA ILE A 111 -2.92 3.73 -19.84
C ILE A 111 -4.27 3.15 -19.39
N ILE A 112 -5.29 3.26 -20.26
CA ILE A 112 -6.59 2.59 -20.14
C ILE A 112 -6.50 1.30 -20.96
N GLY A 113 -5.83 0.28 -20.42
CA GLY A 113 -5.67 -1.03 -21.07
C GLY A 113 -6.55 -2.09 -20.43
N ASN A 114 -7.27 -2.88 -21.24
CA ASN A 114 -8.08 -4.05 -20.84
C ASN A 114 -7.21 -5.25 -20.38
N GLY A 115 -6.40 -5.06 -19.34
CA GLY A 115 -5.77 -6.16 -18.59
C GLY A 115 -4.55 -6.86 -19.20
N ASP A 116 -4.49 -7.10 -20.52
CA ASP A 116 -3.69 -8.26 -20.99
C ASP A 116 -2.54 -8.02 -21.98
N LYS A 117 -2.11 -6.78 -22.23
CA LYS A 117 -0.84 -6.55 -22.94
C LYS A 117 0.04 -5.56 -22.19
N ARG A 118 0.85 -6.15 -21.30
CA ARG A 118 2.09 -5.55 -20.79
C ARG A 118 3.13 -5.54 -21.88
#